data_AF-A0A9W9RIS3-F1
#
_entry.id   AF-A0A9W9RIS3-F1
#
_cell.length_a   1.000
_cell.length_b   1.000
_cell.length_c   1.000
_cell.angle_alpha   90.00
_cell.angle_beta   90.00
_cell.angle_gamma   90.00
#
_symmetry.space_group_name_H-M   'P 1'
#
loop_
_entity.id
_entity.type
_entity.pdbx_description
1 polymer ?
#
loop_
_entity_poly.entity_id
_entity_poly.type
_entity_poly.pdbx_seq_one_letter_code
_entity_poly.pdbx_strand_id
1 'polypeptide(L)'
;MVCWTFMPHKFTPSYNFYNRIDCDYHAAKTLFNAGFCNFEKEEEEEEEEGEEENKGLTTLMRVARSSQYIGRARLNKVLHTIGFLISKGADANRTRREDGRTALHFLGSSISMILKAQVQDLAMPPHSMGTTSMSPGIREKENFEIKWPQLNDNGWDLLETLFMDRHCDSCSCACSSHGCLPCTGIFGELVTWEDSPPNVQAMAELIRTFSDRRGPGSVKTCHDTLAPTVLRVCIFGYLELTHTCCKRTGGWENTVQRAEMLDDFSHIRDEQRLLIKELEKLTAFFMSKYHEMGLGLPEFLLEYWSVEIRKVSKPDPEEIERIKSIGVVLDE
;
A
#
# COMPACT_ATOMS: atom_id res chain seq x y z
N MET A 1 -48.24 -2.86 34.35
CA MET A 1 -47.26 -2.26 33.43
C MET A 1 -45.90 -2.36 34.13
N VAL A 2 -45.19 -3.47 33.91
CA VAL A 2 -43.91 -3.75 34.58
C VAL A 2 -42.81 -3.21 33.67
N CYS A 3 -42.20 -2.10 34.07
CA CYS A 3 -41.07 -1.52 33.37
C CYS A 3 -39.85 -2.38 33.71
N TRP A 4 -39.49 -3.31 32.83
CA TRP A 4 -38.23 -4.03 32.93
C TRP A 4 -37.10 -3.08 32.54
N THR A 5 -36.51 -2.41 33.52
CA THR A 5 -35.15 -1.86 33.38
C THR A 5 -34.18 -3.03 33.31
N PHE A 6 -34.03 -3.59 32.11
CA PHE A 6 -32.92 -4.46 31.77
C PHE A 6 -31.66 -3.62 31.91
N MET A 7 -30.91 -3.78 33.00
CA MET A 7 -29.50 -3.42 32.98
C MET A 7 -28.83 -4.39 32.01
N PRO A 8 -28.26 -3.93 30.89
CA PRO A 8 -27.54 -4.83 30.01
C PRO A 8 -26.30 -5.27 30.79
N HIS A 9 -26.31 -6.51 31.30
CA HIS A 9 -25.06 -7.21 31.50
C HIS A 9 -24.33 -7.11 30.17
N LYS A 10 -23.19 -6.40 30.17
CA LYS A 10 -22.32 -6.25 28.99
C LYS A 10 -21.87 -7.65 28.60
N PHE A 11 -22.63 -8.30 27.73
CA PHE A 11 -22.15 -9.47 27.02
C PHE A 11 -21.01 -8.94 26.16
N THR A 12 -19.78 -9.22 26.58
CA THR A 12 -18.58 -9.01 25.76
C THR A 12 -18.26 -10.37 25.17
N PRO A 13 -18.78 -10.69 23.97
CA PRO A 13 -18.40 -11.94 23.32
C PRO A 13 -16.87 -11.99 23.23
N SER A 14 -16.31 -13.19 23.39
CA SER A 14 -14.90 -13.45 23.04
C SER A 14 -14.67 -13.08 21.58
N TYR A 15 -15.64 -13.42 20.73
CA TYR A 15 -15.59 -13.29 19.28
C TYR A 15 -15.93 -11.89 18.73
N ASN A 16 -15.18 -11.45 17.71
CA ASN A 16 -15.46 -10.23 16.97
C ASN A 16 -16.37 -10.50 15.75
N PHE A 17 -17.65 -10.15 15.87
CA PHE A 17 -18.64 -10.36 14.81
C PHE A 17 -18.36 -9.56 13.52
N TYR A 18 -17.52 -8.52 13.57
CA TYR A 18 -17.16 -7.75 12.38
C TYR A 18 -16.29 -8.54 11.38
N ASN A 19 -15.76 -9.71 11.77
CA ASN A 19 -15.01 -10.57 10.85
C ASN A 19 -15.90 -11.15 9.75
N ARG A 20 -17.21 -11.25 9.99
CA ARG A 20 -18.17 -11.95 9.12
C ARG A 20 -19.01 -11.01 8.24
N ILE A 21 -18.83 -9.69 8.36
CA ILE A 21 -19.71 -8.74 7.66
C ILE A 21 -19.33 -8.50 6.19
N ASP A 22 -18.20 -9.04 5.70
CA ASP A 22 -17.73 -8.86 4.30
C ASP A 22 -17.76 -7.38 3.85
N CYS A 23 -17.33 -6.49 4.75
CA CYS A 23 -17.35 -5.03 4.57
C CYS A 23 -18.75 -4.45 4.28
N ASP A 24 -19.83 -5.13 4.66
CA ASP A 24 -21.20 -4.66 4.49
C ASP A 24 -21.58 -3.62 5.56
N TYR A 25 -21.89 -2.41 5.09
CA TYR A 25 -22.25 -1.28 5.94
C TYR A 25 -23.51 -1.53 6.78
N HIS A 26 -24.54 -2.18 6.20
CA HIS A 26 -25.78 -2.43 6.92
C HIS A 26 -25.57 -3.47 8.02
N ALA A 27 -24.76 -4.49 7.76
CA ALA A 27 -24.35 -5.44 8.77
C ALA A 27 -23.53 -4.75 9.88
N ALA A 28 -22.55 -3.91 9.53
CA ALA A 28 -21.76 -3.13 10.51
C ALA A 28 -22.65 -2.26 11.41
N LYS A 29 -23.62 -1.58 10.80
CA LYS A 29 -24.60 -0.73 11.51
C LYS A 29 -25.52 -1.55 12.41
N THR A 30 -25.94 -2.73 11.96
CA THR A 30 -26.78 -3.64 12.74
C THR A 30 -26.04 -4.14 13.98
N LEU A 31 -24.78 -4.57 13.83
CA LEU A 31 -23.92 -4.95 14.95
C LEU A 31 -23.72 -3.78 15.92
N PHE A 32 -23.41 -2.58 15.42
CA PHE A 32 -23.22 -1.42 16.28
C PHE A 32 -24.48 -1.11 17.11
N ASN A 33 -25.65 -1.09 16.45
CA ASN A 33 -26.93 -0.84 17.13
C ASN A 33 -27.31 -1.94 18.14
N ALA A 34 -26.80 -3.16 17.96
CA ALA A 34 -26.95 -4.26 18.90
C ALA A 34 -25.96 -4.20 20.08
N GLY A 35 -25.12 -3.16 20.17
CA GLY A 35 -24.20 -2.92 21.29
C GLY A 35 -22.78 -3.47 21.09
N PHE A 36 -22.46 -3.99 19.90
CA PHE A 36 -21.12 -4.47 19.58
C PHE A 36 -20.18 -3.29 19.25
N CYS A 37 -19.67 -2.61 20.28
CA CYS A 37 -18.84 -1.40 20.14
C CYS A 37 -17.35 -1.59 20.50
N ASN A 38 -16.89 -2.83 20.65
CA ASN A 38 -15.52 -3.15 21.07
C ASN A 38 -14.53 -3.08 19.89
N PHE A 39 -14.42 -1.94 19.22
CA PHE A 39 -13.61 -1.79 18.00
C PHE A 39 -12.12 -2.04 18.21
N GLU A 40 -11.61 -1.66 19.38
CA GLU A 40 -10.20 -1.76 19.75
C GLU A 40 -9.82 -3.12 20.36
N LYS A 41 -10.78 -4.04 20.47
CA LYS A 41 -10.48 -5.39 20.95
C LYS A 41 -9.69 -6.13 19.87
N GLU A 42 -8.43 -6.40 20.20
CA GLU A 42 -7.54 -7.27 19.43
C GLU A 42 -8.00 -8.74 19.60
N GLU A 43 -7.84 -9.58 18.56
CA GLU A 43 -8.00 -11.03 18.76
C GLU A 43 -6.88 -11.50 19.68
N GLU A 44 -7.27 -12.12 20.78
CA GLU A 44 -6.38 -12.97 21.56
C GLU A 44 -6.20 -14.28 20.79
N GLU A 45 -5.09 -14.99 21.04
CA GLU A 45 -4.81 -16.29 20.41
C GLU A 45 -5.96 -17.26 20.74
N GLU A 46 -6.87 -17.50 19.80
CA GLU A 46 -7.71 -18.69 19.83
C GLU A 46 -6.95 -19.77 19.05
N GLU A 47 -6.73 -20.93 19.71
CA GLU A 47 -5.94 -22.08 19.24
C GLU A 47 -6.56 -22.81 18.03
N GLU A 48 -7.37 -22.14 17.20
CA GLU A 48 -7.87 -22.74 15.97
C GLU A 48 -6.78 -22.68 14.89
N GLU A 49 -6.25 -23.86 14.55
CA GLU A 49 -5.27 -24.07 13.49
C GLU A 49 -5.74 -23.40 12.18
N GLY A 50 -5.14 -22.25 11.84
CA GLY A 50 -5.38 -21.55 10.57
C GLY A 50 -5.72 -20.06 10.68
N GLU A 51 -5.96 -19.49 11.87
CA GLU A 51 -6.33 -18.06 12.02
C GLU A 51 -5.23 -17.15 12.62
N GLU A 52 -3.95 -17.58 12.65
CA GLU A 52 -2.81 -16.77 13.13
C GLU A 52 -2.74 -15.38 12.46
N GLU A 53 -3.20 -15.30 11.21
CA GLU A 53 -3.14 -14.07 10.43
C GLU A 53 -3.96 -12.92 11.02
N ASN A 54 -5.00 -13.19 11.82
CA ASN A 54 -5.87 -12.15 12.40
C ASN A 54 -5.42 -11.70 13.80
N LYS A 55 -4.40 -12.34 14.36
CA LYS A 55 -3.85 -11.98 15.66
C LYS A 55 -3.43 -10.51 15.70
N GLY A 56 -3.82 -9.83 16.79
CA GLY A 56 -3.47 -8.43 17.02
C GLY A 56 -4.21 -7.42 16.16
N LEU A 57 -5.16 -7.83 15.30
CA LEU A 57 -5.95 -6.90 14.49
C LEU A 57 -7.12 -6.31 15.27
N THR A 58 -7.36 -5.01 15.11
CA THR A 58 -8.60 -4.36 15.55
C THR A 58 -9.75 -4.64 14.57
N THR A 59 -10.98 -4.30 14.94
CA THR A 59 -12.13 -4.37 14.01
C THR A 59 -11.84 -3.62 12.71
N LEU A 60 -11.25 -2.42 12.81
CA LEU A 60 -11.02 -1.57 11.65
C LEU A 60 -9.94 -2.13 10.73
N MET A 61 -8.85 -2.67 11.29
CA MET A 61 -7.79 -3.32 10.52
C MET A 61 -8.31 -4.55 9.77
N ARG A 62 -9.17 -5.36 10.40
CA ARG A 62 -9.77 -6.53 9.75
C ARG A 62 -10.64 -6.13 8.56
N VAL A 63 -11.56 -5.18 8.74
CA VAL A 63 -12.39 -4.67 7.63
C VAL A 63 -11.51 -4.11 6.51
N ALA A 64 -10.46 -3.36 6.84
CA ALA A 64 -9.52 -2.81 5.87
C ALA A 64 -8.65 -3.87 5.16
N ARG A 65 -8.43 -5.03 5.80
CA ARG A 65 -7.66 -6.15 5.24
C ARG A 65 -8.53 -7.08 4.40
N SER A 66 -9.73 -7.42 4.85
CA SER A 66 -10.63 -8.36 4.15
C SER A 66 -10.96 -7.91 2.72
N SER A 67 -10.78 -6.63 2.40
CA SER A 67 -10.94 -6.10 1.05
C SER A 67 -9.87 -6.52 0.03
N GLN A 68 -8.78 -7.17 0.45
CA GLN A 68 -7.74 -7.68 -0.45
C GLN A 68 -8.27 -8.72 -1.45
N TYR A 69 -9.35 -9.42 -1.10
CA TYR A 69 -9.92 -10.49 -1.92
C TYR A 69 -11.10 -10.04 -2.77
N ILE A 70 -11.34 -8.72 -2.83
CA ILE A 70 -12.63 -8.20 -3.24
C ILE A 70 -12.49 -7.26 -4.44
N GLY A 71 -13.18 -7.59 -5.55
CA GLY A 71 -13.15 -6.81 -6.78
C GLY A 71 -13.66 -5.36 -6.66
N ARG A 72 -13.43 -4.57 -7.73
CA ARG A 72 -13.67 -3.10 -7.81
C ARG A 72 -15.00 -2.62 -7.21
N ALA A 73 -16.09 -3.35 -7.42
CA ALA A 73 -17.44 -2.98 -6.99
C ALA A 73 -17.60 -2.82 -5.47
N ARG A 74 -16.64 -3.30 -4.67
CA ARG A 74 -16.73 -3.25 -3.21
C ARG A 74 -15.78 -2.25 -2.55
N LEU A 75 -14.92 -1.53 -3.28
CA LEU A 75 -14.12 -0.46 -2.67
C LEU A 75 -15.00 0.58 -1.98
N ASN A 76 -16.11 0.96 -2.62
CA ASN A 76 -17.13 1.81 -2.00
C ASN A 76 -17.68 1.24 -0.70
N LYS A 77 -17.96 -0.08 -0.67
CA LYS A 77 -18.48 -0.74 0.53
C LYS A 77 -17.44 -0.69 1.66
N VAL A 78 -16.19 -0.94 1.33
CA VAL A 78 -15.07 -0.91 2.28
C VAL A 78 -14.89 0.49 2.87
N LEU A 79 -14.76 1.51 2.00
CA LEU A 79 -14.58 2.90 2.45
C LEU A 79 -15.80 3.39 3.24
N HIS A 80 -17.02 3.02 2.83
CA HIS A 80 -18.23 3.39 3.55
C HIS A 80 -18.33 2.71 4.92
N THR A 81 -17.96 1.44 5.02
CA THR A 81 -17.95 0.70 6.28
C THR A 81 -16.86 1.20 7.23
N ILE A 82 -15.64 1.45 6.73
CA ILE A 82 -14.55 2.03 7.52
C ILE A 82 -14.93 3.43 8.01
N GLY A 83 -15.43 4.29 7.12
CA GLY A 83 -15.89 5.64 7.49
C GLY A 83 -17.02 5.60 8.54
N PHE A 84 -17.94 4.65 8.42
CA PHE A 84 -18.97 4.42 9.44
C PHE A 84 -18.34 4.04 10.79
N LEU A 85 -17.43 3.06 10.83
CA LEU A 85 -16.80 2.61 12.08
C LEU A 85 -15.99 3.74 12.75
N ILE A 86 -15.24 4.51 11.98
CA ILE A 86 -14.53 5.70 12.46
C ILE A 86 -15.52 6.72 13.04
N SER A 87 -16.64 6.99 12.36
CA SER A 87 -17.70 7.88 12.87
C SER A 87 -18.35 7.39 14.17
N LYS A 88 -18.16 6.12 14.54
CA LYS A 88 -18.62 5.51 15.78
C LYS A 88 -17.53 5.39 16.85
N GLY A 89 -16.33 5.90 16.58
CA GLY A 89 -15.23 5.96 17.55
C GLY A 89 -14.19 4.86 17.41
N ALA A 90 -14.19 4.10 16.31
CA ALA A 90 -13.05 3.24 15.98
C ALA A 90 -11.80 4.09 15.67
N ASP A 91 -10.66 3.73 16.24
CA ASP A 91 -9.41 4.48 16.08
C ASP A 91 -8.63 4.00 14.83
N ALA A 92 -8.58 4.85 13.80
CA ALA A 92 -7.82 4.58 12.58
C ALA A 92 -6.29 4.58 12.79
N ASN A 93 -5.82 5.24 13.85
CA ASN A 93 -4.40 5.37 14.19
C ASN A 93 -3.93 4.31 15.18
N ARG A 94 -4.84 3.44 15.65
CA ARG A 94 -4.46 2.32 16.50
C ARG A 94 -3.42 1.48 15.77
N THR A 95 -2.30 1.23 16.44
CA THR A 95 -1.19 0.44 15.89
C THR A 95 -1.29 -1.00 16.34
N ARG A 96 -1.05 -1.91 15.41
CA ARG A 96 -0.85 -3.33 15.70
C ARG A 96 0.46 -3.52 16.46
N ARG A 97 0.46 -4.35 17.52
CA ARG A 97 1.62 -4.49 18.42
C ARG A 97 2.83 -5.09 17.73
N GLU A 98 2.60 -6.02 16.82
CA GLU A 98 3.62 -6.86 16.21
C GLU A 98 4.46 -6.12 15.16
N ASP A 99 3.89 -5.11 14.49
CA ASP A 99 4.57 -4.42 13.39
C ASP A 99 4.24 -2.94 13.25
N GLY A 100 3.50 -2.34 14.19
CA GLY A 100 3.17 -0.92 14.16
C GLY A 100 2.17 -0.50 13.08
N ARG A 101 1.65 -1.41 12.26
CA ARG A 101 0.69 -1.07 11.19
C ARG A 101 -0.62 -0.58 11.75
N THR A 102 -1.21 0.40 11.09
CA THR A 102 -2.55 0.94 11.39
C THR A 102 -3.60 0.40 10.42
N ALA A 103 -4.88 0.68 10.66
CA ALA A 103 -5.95 0.33 9.73
C ALA A 103 -5.72 0.94 8.32
N LEU A 104 -5.10 2.12 8.24
CA LEU A 104 -4.77 2.78 6.98
C LEU A 104 -3.72 2.00 6.17
N HIS A 105 -2.77 1.33 6.83
CA HIS A 105 -1.80 0.48 6.14
C HIS A 105 -2.49 -0.70 5.41
N PHE A 106 -3.45 -1.34 6.08
CA PHE A 106 -4.23 -2.43 5.49
C PHE A 106 -5.13 -1.92 4.36
N LEU A 107 -5.76 -0.76 4.54
CA LEU A 107 -6.58 -0.14 3.51
C LEU A 107 -5.75 0.24 2.27
N GLY A 108 -4.56 0.78 2.47
CA GLY A 108 -3.62 1.13 1.39
C GLY A 108 -3.24 -0.11 0.58
N SER A 109 -2.96 -1.23 1.26
CA SER A 109 -2.75 -2.52 0.59
C SER A 109 -3.95 -2.93 -0.27
N SER A 110 -5.16 -2.85 0.26
CA SER A 110 -6.38 -3.22 -0.49
C SER A 110 -6.61 -2.33 -1.72
N ILE A 111 -6.47 -1.01 -1.57
CA ILE A 111 -6.59 -0.05 -2.67
C ILE A 111 -5.55 -0.36 -3.75
N SER A 112 -4.31 -0.65 -3.34
CA SER A 112 -3.21 -0.93 -4.26
C SER A 112 -3.51 -2.13 -5.18
N MET A 113 -4.14 -3.18 -4.66
CA MET A 113 -4.52 -4.36 -5.45
C MET A 113 -5.62 -4.03 -6.46
N ILE A 114 -6.59 -3.20 -6.07
CA ILE A 114 -7.65 -2.73 -6.96
C ILE A 114 -7.04 -1.91 -8.09
N LEU A 115 -6.17 -0.96 -7.78
CA LEU A 115 -5.49 -0.12 -8.77
C LEU A 115 -4.60 -0.95 -9.71
N LYS A 116 -3.86 -1.91 -9.16
CA LYS A 116 -3.06 -2.87 -9.93
C LYS A 116 -3.89 -3.63 -10.96
N ALA A 117 -5.07 -4.13 -10.57
CA ALA A 117 -6.00 -4.76 -11.51
C ALA A 117 -6.49 -3.78 -12.61
N GLN A 118 -6.65 -2.49 -12.29
CA GLN A 118 -7.01 -1.48 -13.30
C GLN A 118 -5.89 -1.25 -14.31
N VAL A 119 -4.66 -1.13 -13.84
CA VAL A 119 -3.49 -0.96 -14.71
C VAL A 119 -3.28 -2.17 -15.60
N GLN A 120 -3.42 -3.39 -15.05
CA GLN A 120 -3.34 -4.65 -15.79
C GLN A 120 -4.34 -4.72 -16.95
N ASP A 121 -5.61 -4.41 -16.69
CA ASP A 121 -6.67 -4.46 -17.69
C ASP A 121 -6.43 -3.47 -18.85
N LEU A 122 -5.64 -2.42 -18.61
CA LEU A 122 -5.25 -1.43 -19.63
C LEU A 122 -3.96 -1.81 -20.37
N ALA A 123 -3.03 -2.51 -19.70
CA ALA A 123 -1.75 -2.90 -20.28
C ALA A 123 -1.87 -4.13 -21.21
N MET A 124 -2.83 -5.01 -20.98
CA MET A 124 -3.05 -6.18 -21.83
C MET A 124 -3.80 -5.76 -23.10
N PRO A 125 -3.20 -5.86 -24.31
CA PRO A 125 -3.96 -5.64 -25.53
C PRO A 125 -5.12 -6.64 -25.55
N PRO A 126 -6.35 -6.23 -25.92
CA PRO A 126 -7.46 -7.16 -26.03
C PRO A 126 -6.96 -8.28 -26.93
N HIS A 127 -6.97 -9.52 -26.45
CA HIS A 127 -6.50 -10.68 -27.19
C HIS A 127 -7.25 -10.73 -28.53
N SER A 128 -6.71 -10.08 -29.55
CA SER A 128 -7.25 -10.12 -30.90
C SER A 128 -6.83 -11.48 -31.42
N MET A 129 -7.68 -12.48 -31.17
CA MET A 129 -7.59 -13.76 -31.83
C MET A 129 -7.74 -13.52 -33.34
N GLY A 130 -6.60 -13.48 -34.03
CA GLY A 130 -6.50 -13.42 -35.48
C GLY A 130 -6.67 -12.01 -36.06
N THR A 131 -5.55 -11.38 -36.42
CA THR A 131 -5.16 -11.19 -37.84
C THR A 131 -3.82 -10.46 -37.90
N THR A 132 -2.85 -11.18 -38.43
CA THR A 132 -1.69 -10.80 -39.24
C THR A 132 -1.23 -9.33 -39.23
N SER A 133 -0.03 -9.12 -38.66
CA SER A 133 0.95 -8.11 -39.07
C SER A 133 0.51 -6.64 -38.98
N MET A 134 0.67 -6.03 -37.80
CA MET A 134 0.87 -4.59 -37.70
C MET A 134 2.15 -4.29 -36.93
N SER A 135 2.98 -3.44 -37.52
CA SER A 135 4.18 -2.87 -36.92
C SER A 135 3.85 -2.20 -35.57
N PRO A 136 4.82 -2.13 -34.63
CA PRO A 136 4.64 -1.44 -33.35
C PRO A 136 4.65 0.08 -33.60
N GLY A 137 3.57 0.60 -34.19
CA GLY A 137 3.26 2.01 -34.15
C GLY A 137 3.01 2.35 -32.68
N ILE A 138 3.77 3.31 -32.16
CA ILE A 138 3.56 3.95 -30.86
C ILE A 138 2.07 4.33 -30.83
N ARG A 139 1.25 3.54 -30.13
CA ARG A 139 -0.15 3.90 -29.89
C ARG A 139 -0.12 5.28 -29.27
N GLU A 140 -0.83 6.22 -29.90
CA GLU A 140 -1.05 7.54 -29.34
C GLU A 140 -1.43 7.37 -27.86
N LYS A 141 -0.84 8.23 -27.02
CA LYS A 141 -1.08 8.28 -25.57
C LYS A 141 -2.58 8.37 -25.30
N GLU A 142 -3.27 7.24 -25.26
CA GLU A 142 -4.61 7.18 -24.70
C GLU A 142 -4.47 7.65 -23.26
N ASN A 143 -5.26 8.66 -22.90
CA ASN A 143 -5.23 9.24 -21.56
C ASN A 143 -5.59 8.13 -20.58
N PHE A 144 -4.57 7.63 -19.87
CA PHE A 144 -4.77 6.72 -18.76
C PHE A 144 -5.58 7.46 -17.69
N GLU A 145 -6.78 6.95 -17.40
CA GLU A 145 -7.67 7.51 -16.39
C GLU A 145 -7.99 6.42 -15.35
N ILE A 146 -7.73 6.71 -14.07
CA ILE A 146 -8.10 5.81 -12.98
C ILE A 146 -9.61 5.90 -12.77
N LYS A 147 -10.30 4.78 -13.01
CA LYS A 147 -11.75 4.71 -12.79
C LYS A 147 -12.03 4.45 -11.32
N TRP A 148 -12.20 5.54 -10.58
CA TRP A 148 -12.72 5.48 -9.22
C TRP A 148 -14.19 5.07 -9.24
N PRO A 149 -14.63 4.22 -8.31
CA PRO A 149 -16.05 4.06 -8.09
C PRO A 149 -16.65 5.40 -7.61
N GLN A 150 -17.97 5.58 -7.71
CA GLN A 150 -18.62 6.81 -7.23
C GLN A 150 -18.45 6.91 -5.71
N LEU A 151 -17.47 7.68 -5.26
CA LEU A 151 -17.18 7.94 -3.86
C LEU A 151 -17.98 9.15 -3.38
N ASN A 152 -18.57 9.04 -2.19
CA ASN A 152 -19.11 10.18 -1.47
C ASN A 152 -17.98 10.96 -0.78
N ASP A 153 -18.30 12.12 -0.20
CA ASP A 153 -17.30 13.00 0.43
C ASP A 153 -16.52 12.27 1.54
N ASN A 154 -17.20 11.51 2.41
CA ASN A 154 -16.55 10.72 3.46
C ASN A 154 -15.53 9.71 2.91
N GLY A 155 -15.85 9.07 1.78
CA GLY A 155 -14.95 8.11 1.13
C GLY A 155 -13.68 8.79 0.60
N TRP A 156 -13.83 10.00 0.06
CA TRP A 156 -12.70 10.80 -0.36
C TRP A 156 -11.87 11.35 0.80
N ASP A 157 -12.50 11.83 1.86
CA ASP A 157 -11.79 12.32 3.06
C ASP A 157 -10.94 11.21 3.70
N LEU A 158 -11.45 9.97 3.67
CA LEU A 158 -10.72 8.79 4.13
C LEU A 158 -9.51 8.47 3.23
N LEU A 159 -9.67 8.57 1.91
CA LEU A 159 -8.54 8.42 0.99
C LEU A 159 -7.50 9.52 1.21
N GLU A 160 -7.93 10.77 1.35
CA GLU A 160 -7.04 11.88 1.64
C GLU A 160 -6.26 11.66 2.94
N THR A 161 -6.95 11.22 4.00
CA THR A 161 -6.33 10.83 5.27
C THR A 161 -5.27 9.77 5.05
N LEU A 162 -5.57 8.73 4.27
CA LEU A 162 -4.63 7.66 3.96
C LEU A 162 -3.38 8.15 3.23
N PHE A 163 -3.54 9.00 2.20
CA PHE A 163 -2.39 9.50 1.42
C PHE A 163 -1.51 10.46 2.21
N MET A 164 -2.10 11.22 3.13
CA MET A 164 -1.39 12.20 3.95
C MET A 164 -0.90 11.65 5.29
N ASP A 165 -1.28 10.42 5.64
CA ASP A 165 -0.88 9.81 6.89
C ASP A 165 0.65 9.73 6.99
N ARG A 166 1.16 10.12 8.16
CA ARG A 166 2.60 10.16 8.47
C ARG A 166 3.00 9.07 9.45
N HIS A 167 2.05 8.24 9.87
CA HIS A 167 2.36 7.11 10.74
C HIS A 167 3.14 6.06 9.95
N CYS A 168 4.35 5.76 10.40
CA CYS A 168 5.15 4.67 9.87
C CYS A 168 4.96 3.39 10.68
N ASP A 169 4.94 2.26 10.00
CA ASP A 169 5.05 0.95 10.65
C ASP A 169 6.50 0.66 11.11
N SER A 170 6.75 -0.51 11.70
CA SER A 170 8.09 -0.90 12.17
C SER A 170 8.94 -1.58 11.08
N CYS A 171 8.60 -1.40 9.79
CA CYS A 171 9.30 -2.04 8.69
C CYS A 171 10.73 -1.49 8.51
N SER A 172 11.70 -2.38 8.25
CA SER A 172 13.09 -2.04 7.97
C SER A 172 13.48 -2.13 6.48
N CYS A 173 12.50 -2.26 5.59
CA CYS A 173 12.76 -2.40 4.16
C CYS A 173 13.28 -1.09 3.56
N ALA A 174 14.27 -1.19 2.66
CA ALA A 174 14.85 -0.02 2.01
C ALA A 174 13.84 0.75 1.13
N CYS A 175 12.65 0.21 0.82
CA CYS A 175 11.61 0.97 0.09
C CYS A 175 11.08 2.19 0.88
N SER A 176 11.33 2.24 2.19
CA SER A 176 11.13 3.41 3.03
C SER A 176 12.37 3.69 3.88
N SER A 177 12.53 4.92 4.35
CA SER A 177 13.66 5.30 5.20
C SER A 177 13.39 5.10 6.69
N HIS A 178 12.13 5.10 7.11
CA HIS A 178 11.74 5.11 8.53
C HIS A 178 10.48 4.26 8.80
N GLY A 179 10.32 3.12 8.13
CA GLY A 179 9.08 2.35 8.14
C GLY A 179 8.13 2.73 7.01
N CYS A 180 7.31 1.78 6.56
CA CYS A 180 6.37 2.04 5.47
C CYS A 180 5.26 2.96 5.95
N LEU A 181 4.84 3.89 5.09
CA LEU A 181 3.61 4.65 5.25
C LEU A 181 2.44 3.88 4.62
N PRO A 182 1.17 4.20 4.92
CA PRO A 182 0.03 3.63 4.22
C PRO A 182 0.12 3.79 2.69
N CYS A 183 0.57 4.95 2.23
CA CYS A 183 0.72 5.23 0.81
C CYS A 183 1.93 4.53 0.17
N THR A 184 2.97 4.16 0.95
CA THR A 184 4.10 3.34 0.45
C THR A 184 3.59 2.03 -0.15
N GLY A 185 2.62 1.39 0.51
CA GLY A 185 2.00 0.16 0.02
C GLY A 185 1.21 0.36 -1.27
N ILE A 186 0.59 1.52 -1.47
CA ILE A 186 -0.13 1.86 -2.71
C ILE A 186 0.84 2.01 -3.86
N PHE A 187 1.84 2.88 -3.69
CA PHE A 187 2.78 3.16 -4.76
C PHE A 187 3.67 1.94 -5.05
N GLY A 188 4.05 1.16 -4.03
CA GLY A 188 4.89 -0.02 -4.21
C GLY A 188 4.33 -1.01 -5.24
N GLU A 189 3.04 -1.35 -5.14
CA GLU A 189 2.41 -2.29 -6.08
C GLU A 189 2.27 -1.75 -7.50
N LEU A 190 2.25 -0.42 -7.64
CA LEU A 190 2.23 0.21 -8.95
C LEU A 190 3.62 0.17 -9.61
N VAL A 191 4.72 0.09 -8.85
CA VAL A 191 6.08 0.03 -9.42
C VAL A 191 6.52 -1.39 -9.76
N THR A 192 6.11 -2.42 -9.02
CA THR A 192 6.61 -3.81 -9.14
C THR A 192 6.27 -4.52 -10.47
N TRP A 193 5.83 -3.78 -11.48
CA TRP A 193 5.42 -4.28 -12.78
C TRP A 193 6.57 -4.13 -13.77
N GLU A 194 7.26 -5.24 -13.99
CA GLU A 194 8.41 -5.41 -14.89
C GLU A 194 8.22 -4.61 -16.20
N ASP A 195 9.18 -3.71 -16.44
CA ASP A 195 9.53 -3.08 -17.72
C ASP A 195 8.51 -2.18 -18.45
N SER A 196 7.36 -1.82 -17.87
CA SER A 196 6.35 -1.02 -18.58
C SER A 196 6.27 0.48 -18.15
N PRO A 197 6.35 1.45 -19.11
CA PRO A 197 6.01 2.87 -18.89
C PRO A 197 4.64 3.18 -18.24
N PRO A 198 3.57 2.37 -18.46
CA PRO A 198 2.25 2.57 -17.86
C PRO A 198 2.21 2.86 -16.34
N ASN A 199 3.19 2.38 -15.58
CA ASN A 199 3.18 2.47 -14.12
C ASN A 199 3.36 3.89 -13.58
N VAL A 200 4.26 4.67 -14.21
CA VAL A 200 4.53 6.06 -13.83
C VAL A 200 3.32 6.93 -14.17
N GLN A 201 2.67 6.63 -15.29
CA GLN A 201 1.45 7.32 -15.69
C GLN A 201 0.31 7.07 -14.72
N ALA A 202 0.14 5.83 -14.26
CA ALA A 202 -0.84 5.50 -13.23
C ALA A 202 -0.57 6.24 -11.91
N MET A 203 0.69 6.32 -11.48
CA MET A 203 1.05 7.11 -10.29
C MET A 203 0.78 8.59 -10.46
N ALA A 204 1.18 9.17 -11.59
CA ALA A 204 0.95 10.58 -11.89
C ALA A 204 -0.54 10.89 -11.88
N GLU A 205 -1.37 10.04 -12.49
CA GLU A 205 -2.82 10.20 -12.52
C GLU A 205 -3.46 10.05 -11.13
N LEU A 206 -2.96 9.10 -10.34
CA LEU A 206 -3.36 8.92 -8.96
C LEU A 206 -3.13 10.20 -8.15
N ILE A 207 -1.93 10.77 -8.26
CA ILE A 207 -1.55 11.99 -7.55
C ILE A 207 -2.36 13.20 -8.04
N ARG A 208 -2.61 13.32 -9.35
CA ARG A 208 -3.47 14.37 -9.92
C ARG A 208 -4.89 14.31 -9.38
N THR A 209 -5.50 13.12 -9.44
CA THR A 209 -6.88 12.92 -8.97
C THR A 209 -7.06 13.40 -7.53
N PHE A 210 -6.10 13.11 -6.64
CA PHE A 210 -6.16 13.58 -5.25
C PHE A 210 -5.89 15.07 -5.10
N SER A 211 -5.01 15.61 -5.93
CA SER A 211 -4.62 17.01 -5.86
C SER A 211 -5.70 17.94 -6.43
N ASP A 212 -6.43 17.52 -7.46
CA ASP A 212 -7.49 18.33 -8.08
C ASP A 212 -8.71 18.54 -7.18
N ARG A 213 -8.94 17.65 -6.21
CA ARG A 213 -9.98 17.84 -5.18
C ARG A 213 -9.57 18.85 -4.11
N ARG A 214 -8.28 19.15 -4.03
CA ARG A 214 -7.74 20.14 -3.10
C ARG A 214 -7.83 21.53 -3.70
N GLY A 215 -7.98 22.54 -2.85
CA GLY A 215 -7.91 23.93 -3.29
C GLY A 215 -6.53 24.24 -3.90
N PRO A 216 -6.40 25.25 -4.78
CA PRO A 216 -5.15 25.58 -5.47
C PRO A 216 -3.94 25.77 -4.52
N GLY A 217 -4.18 26.27 -3.31
CA GLY A 217 -3.14 26.48 -2.29
C GLY A 217 -2.61 25.21 -1.62
N SER A 218 -3.32 24.07 -1.70
CA SER A 218 -2.93 22.81 -1.05
C SER A 218 -2.41 21.74 -2.01
N VAL A 219 -2.46 21.98 -3.33
CA VAL A 219 -1.87 21.10 -4.37
C VAL A 219 -0.36 20.96 -4.16
N LYS A 220 0.37 22.07 -4.06
CA LYS A 220 1.83 22.03 -3.87
C LYS A 220 2.21 21.30 -2.59
N THR A 221 1.51 21.58 -1.49
CA THR A 221 1.73 20.90 -0.20
C THR A 221 1.48 19.40 -0.27
N CYS A 222 0.46 18.97 -1.02
CA CYS A 222 0.18 17.57 -1.30
C CYS A 222 1.33 16.91 -2.07
N HIS A 223 1.78 17.55 -3.16
CA HIS A 223 2.89 17.05 -3.96
C HIS A 223 4.20 16.96 -3.16
N ASP A 224 4.57 18.03 -2.44
CA ASP A 224 5.76 18.06 -1.58
C ASP A 224 5.68 16.99 -0.48
N THR A 225 4.47 16.70 -0.01
CA THR A 225 4.20 15.67 1.01
C THR A 225 4.45 14.27 0.49
N LEU A 226 4.03 13.98 -0.74
CA LEU A 226 4.09 12.65 -1.35
C LEU A 226 5.43 12.38 -2.04
N ALA A 227 6.11 13.42 -2.53
CA ALA A 227 7.32 13.29 -3.35
C ALA A 227 8.41 12.38 -2.75
N PRO A 228 8.78 12.49 -1.45
CA PRO A 228 9.80 11.62 -0.87
C PRO A 228 9.47 10.14 -0.97
N THR A 229 8.22 9.78 -0.66
CA THR A 229 7.74 8.38 -0.70
C THR A 229 7.65 7.88 -2.13
N VAL A 230 7.05 8.66 -3.02
CA VAL A 230 6.83 8.27 -4.41
C VAL A 230 8.15 8.09 -5.13
N LEU A 231 9.06 9.08 -5.06
CA LEU A 231 10.36 9.00 -5.74
C LEU A 231 11.21 7.85 -5.21
N ARG A 232 11.24 7.65 -3.89
CA ARG A 232 11.97 6.52 -3.30
C ARG A 232 11.43 5.18 -3.79
N VAL A 233 10.11 5.00 -3.81
CA VAL A 233 9.48 3.76 -4.27
C VAL A 233 9.72 3.53 -5.78
N CYS A 234 9.66 4.58 -6.60
CA CYS A 234 9.99 4.49 -8.02
C CYS A 234 11.45 4.07 -8.26
N ILE A 235 12.40 4.67 -7.53
CA ILE A 235 13.83 4.34 -7.65
C ILE A 235 14.12 2.94 -7.08
N PHE A 236 13.47 2.58 -5.97
CA PHE A 236 13.58 1.26 -5.36
C PHE A 236 13.20 0.17 -6.37
N GLY A 237 12.07 0.32 -7.06
CA GLY A 237 11.64 -0.63 -8.08
C GLY A 237 12.50 -0.57 -9.35
N TYR A 238 13.00 0.60 -9.74
CA TYR A 238 13.96 0.73 -10.86
C TYR A 238 15.27 -0.04 -10.60
N LEU A 239 15.76 -0.02 -9.36
CA LEU A 239 16.95 -0.76 -8.92
C LEU A 239 16.66 -2.24 -8.64
N GLU A 240 15.41 -2.70 -8.80
CA GLU A 240 14.98 -4.09 -8.56
C GLU A 240 15.35 -4.59 -7.15
N LEU A 241 15.31 -3.69 -6.16
CA LEU A 241 15.55 -4.06 -4.78
C LEU A 241 14.47 -5.01 -4.26
N THR A 242 14.88 -5.94 -3.40
CA THR A 242 13.96 -6.93 -2.85
C THR A 242 13.19 -6.31 -1.69
N HIS A 243 11.87 -6.41 -1.75
CA HIS A 243 11.02 -6.01 -0.62
C HIS A 243 11.23 -6.97 0.55
N THR A 244 11.70 -6.45 1.68
CA THR A 244 11.70 -7.09 3.00
C THR A 244 10.58 -6.52 3.89
N CYS A 245 9.51 -5.99 3.27
CA CYS A 245 8.44 -5.29 3.98
C CYS A 245 7.29 -6.21 4.41
N CYS A 246 6.54 -5.78 5.43
CA CYS A 246 5.44 -6.51 6.08
C CYS A 246 4.24 -6.84 5.18
N LYS A 247 4.29 -6.42 3.91
CA LYS A 247 3.23 -6.63 2.92
C LYS A 247 3.39 -7.93 2.13
N ARG A 248 4.63 -8.36 1.85
CA ARG A 248 4.89 -9.54 1.02
C ARG A 248 4.89 -10.86 1.80
N THR A 249 4.99 -10.78 3.13
CA THR A 249 4.92 -11.92 4.05
C THR A 249 3.49 -12.36 4.38
N GLY A 250 2.47 -11.73 3.78
CA GLY A 250 1.06 -12.02 4.03
C GLY A 250 0.49 -13.18 3.23
N GLY A 251 1.33 -13.95 2.54
CA GLY A 251 0.95 -15.23 1.98
C GLY A 251 1.39 -16.34 2.92
N TRP A 252 0.45 -16.94 3.65
CA TRP A 252 0.51 -18.34 4.12
C TRP A 252 1.65 -18.79 5.04
N GLU A 253 2.51 -17.90 5.55
CA GLU A 253 3.72 -18.34 6.25
C GLU A 253 3.66 -18.12 7.77
N ASN A 254 3.79 -19.24 8.48
CA ASN A 254 3.60 -19.43 9.92
C ASN A 254 4.65 -18.65 10.73
N THR A 255 4.40 -18.44 12.03
CA THR A 255 5.31 -17.69 12.94
C THR A 255 6.78 -18.19 12.96
N VAL A 256 7.02 -19.48 12.74
CA VAL A 256 8.38 -20.07 12.63
C VAL A 256 9.11 -19.62 11.37
N GLN A 257 8.43 -19.59 10.22
CA GLN A 257 9.00 -19.11 8.95
C GLN A 257 9.31 -17.62 9.00
N ARG A 258 8.57 -16.83 9.79
CA ARG A 258 8.86 -15.41 9.98
C ARG A 258 10.20 -15.19 10.71
N ALA A 259 10.57 -16.03 11.66
CA ALA A 259 11.85 -15.90 12.37
C ALA A 259 13.03 -16.26 11.45
N GLU A 260 12.91 -17.33 10.66
CA GLU A 260 13.88 -17.70 9.62
C GLU A 260 13.98 -16.62 8.54
N MET A 261 12.84 -16.05 8.13
CA MET A 261 12.77 -14.96 7.16
C MET A 261 13.36 -13.63 7.69
N LEU A 262 13.31 -13.37 9.00
CA LEU A 262 13.95 -12.18 9.58
C LEU A 262 15.48 -12.27 9.49
N ASP A 263 16.04 -13.47 9.65
CA ASP A 263 17.46 -13.73 9.40
C ASP A 263 17.77 -13.49 7.91
N ASP A 264 16.95 -14.03 7.01
CA ASP A 264 17.04 -13.80 5.56
C ASP A 264 16.95 -12.32 5.19
N PHE A 265 16.14 -11.51 5.89
CA PHE A 265 16.04 -10.07 5.61
C PHE A 265 17.34 -9.33 5.91
N SER A 266 18.08 -9.76 6.92
CA SER A 266 19.40 -9.19 7.20
C SER A 266 20.39 -9.55 6.09
N HIS A 267 20.39 -10.81 5.64
CA HIS A 267 21.19 -11.28 4.51
C HIS A 267 20.86 -10.53 3.21
N ILE A 268 19.58 -10.40 2.85
CA ILE A 268 19.14 -9.65 1.67
C ILE A 268 19.64 -8.19 1.73
N ARG A 269 19.55 -7.55 2.90
CA ARG A 269 20.03 -6.16 3.05
C ARG A 269 21.54 -6.04 2.89
N ASP A 270 22.28 -7.00 3.42
CA ASP A 270 23.74 -7.01 3.33
C ASP A 270 24.20 -7.30 1.89
N GLU A 271 23.57 -8.25 1.21
CA GLU A 271 23.79 -8.54 -0.21
C GLU A 271 23.47 -7.32 -1.09
N GLN A 272 22.35 -6.65 -0.81
CA GLN A 272 21.90 -5.49 -1.58
C GLN A 272 22.48 -4.15 -1.08
N ARG A 273 23.44 -4.15 -0.14
CA ARG A 273 23.94 -2.92 0.51
C ARG A 273 24.41 -1.85 -0.47
N LEU A 274 24.99 -2.24 -1.60
CA LEU A 274 25.49 -1.31 -2.61
C LEU A 274 24.35 -0.69 -3.42
N LEU A 275 23.34 -1.50 -3.78
CA LEU A 275 22.11 -1.01 -4.40
C LEU A 275 21.33 -0.08 -3.47
N ILE A 276 21.31 -0.39 -2.16
CA ILE A 276 20.71 0.49 -1.15
C ILE A 276 21.47 1.83 -1.07
N LYS A 277 22.80 1.83 -1.14
CA LYS A 277 23.56 3.09 -1.23
C LYS A 277 23.24 3.89 -2.49
N GLU A 278 23.09 3.22 -3.63
CA GLU A 278 22.69 3.88 -4.88
C GLU A 278 21.24 4.41 -4.80
N LEU A 279 20.33 3.70 -4.14
CA LEU A 279 18.98 4.17 -3.84
C LEU A 279 19.01 5.49 -3.08
N GLU A 280 19.81 5.61 -2.02
CA GLU A 280 19.91 6.86 -1.24
C GLU A 280 20.45 8.01 -2.09
N LYS A 281 21.51 7.75 -2.88
CA LYS A 281 22.12 8.73 -3.77
C LYS A 281 21.14 9.21 -4.84
N LEU A 282 20.46 8.30 -5.52
CA LEU A 282 19.48 8.64 -6.55
C LEU A 282 18.26 9.35 -5.95
N THR A 283 17.79 8.91 -4.78
CA THR A 283 16.66 9.57 -4.09
C THR A 283 17.01 11.01 -3.75
N ALA A 284 18.20 11.25 -3.18
CA ALA A 284 18.68 12.60 -2.89
C ALA A 284 18.82 13.45 -4.16
N PHE A 285 19.37 12.88 -5.24
CA PHE A 285 19.52 13.56 -6.53
C PHE A 285 18.16 13.98 -7.11
N PHE A 286 17.21 13.04 -7.24
CA PHE A 286 15.89 13.33 -7.82
C PHE A 286 15.04 14.24 -6.93
N MET A 287 15.14 14.13 -5.60
CA MET A 287 14.49 15.08 -4.68
C MET A 287 15.04 16.50 -4.85
N SER A 288 16.37 16.66 -5.00
CA SER A 288 16.97 17.96 -5.28
C SER A 288 16.46 18.53 -6.60
N LYS A 289 16.39 17.71 -7.66
CA LYS A 289 15.89 18.13 -8.97
C LYS A 289 14.40 18.48 -8.95
N TYR A 290 13.61 17.73 -8.21
CA TYR A 290 12.19 18.03 -8.00
C TYR A 290 12.00 19.43 -7.43
N HIS A 291 12.75 19.80 -6.38
CA HIS A 291 12.69 21.13 -5.79
C HIS A 291 13.25 22.23 -6.69
N GLU A 292 14.34 21.96 -7.42
CA GLU A 292 14.97 22.92 -8.35
C GLU A 292 14.06 23.30 -9.52
N MET A 293 13.35 22.33 -10.09
CA MET A 293 12.52 22.55 -11.28
C MET A 293 11.18 23.22 -10.97
N GLY A 294 10.70 23.16 -9.72
CA GLY A 294 9.44 23.76 -9.31
C GLY A 294 8.19 23.15 -9.98
N LEU A 295 8.31 21.95 -10.55
CA LEU A 295 7.20 21.23 -11.18
C LEU A 295 6.27 20.60 -10.15
N GLY A 296 5.01 20.35 -10.55
CA GLY A 296 4.15 19.41 -9.82
C GLY A 296 4.75 18.01 -9.83
N LEU A 297 4.45 17.20 -8.81
CA LEU A 297 4.97 15.84 -8.73
C LEU A 297 4.54 14.97 -9.94
N PRO A 298 3.29 15.02 -10.43
CA PRO A 298 2.90 14.29 -11.64
C PRO A 298 3.71 14.67 -12.89
N GLU A 299 3.91 15.98 -13.11
CA GLU A 299 4.68 16.51 -14.25
C GLU A 299 6.16 16.13 -14.12
N PHE A 300 6.73 16.23 -12.92
CA PHE A 300 8.10 15.81 -12.66
C PHE A 300 8.31 14.32 -12.96
N LEU A 301 7.38 13.45 -12.53
CA LEU A 301 7.45 12.01 -12.78
C LEU A 301 7.42 11.70 -14.28
N LEU A 302 6.50 12.32 -15.01
CA LEU A 302 6.27 12.04 -16.42
C LEU A 302 7.32 12.65 -17.34
N GLU A 303 7.71 13.90 -17.10
CA GLU A 303 8.54 14.67 -18.04
C GLU A 303 10.03 14.57 -17.73
N TYR A 304 10.41 14.49 -16.45
CA TYR A 304 11.82 14.49 -16.04
C TYR A 304 12.27 13.11 -15.55
N TRP A 305 11.67 12.60 -14.48
CA TRP A 305 12.11 11.36 -13.83
C TRP A 305 12.12 10.18 -14.81
N SER A 306 11.03 9.98 -15.56
CA SER A 306 10.89 8.83 -16.48
C SER A 306 11.93 8.81 -17.61
N VAL A 307 12.46 9.98 -17.97
CA VAL A 307 13.47 10.16 -19.02
C VAL A 307 14.87 10.01 -18.45
N GLU A 308 15.16 10.70 -17.34
CA GLU A 308 16.50 10.72 -16.75
C GLU A 308 16.88 9.40 -16.07
N ILE A 309 15.93 8.72 -15.42
CA ILE A 309 16.22 7.44 -14.75
C ILE A 309 16.73 6.38 -15.75
N ARG A 310 16.30 6.44 -17.02
CA ARG A 310 16.76 5.53 -18.08
C ARG A 310 18.20 5.79 -18.52
N LYS A 311 18.75 6.96 -18.22
CA LYS A 311 20.16 7.31 -18.49
C LYS A 311 21.10 6.84 -17.39
N VAL A 312 20.56 6.54 -16.21
CA VAL A 312 21.33 5.93 -15.12
C VAL A 312 21.69 4.52 -15.56
N SER A 313 22.99 4.19 -15.55
CA SER A 313 23.41 2.81 -15.77
C SER A 313 23.04 2.00 -14.54
N LYS A 314 22.29 0.92 -14.72
CA LYS A 314 22.16 -0.10 -13.67
C LYS A 314 23.57 -0.65 -13.38
N PRO A 315 23.91 -0.93 -12.11
CA PRO A 315 25.16 -1.60 -11.80
C PRO A 315 25.28 -2.90 -12.60
N ASP A 316 26.48 -3.20 -13.10
CA ASP A 316 26.74 -4.40 -13.90
C ASP A 316 26.30 -5.65 -13.11
N PRO A 317 25.38 -6.48 -13.64
CA PRO A 317 24.98 -7.71 -12.98
C PRO A 317 26.15 -8.62 -12.64
N GLU A 318 27.20 -8.65 -13.47
CA GLU A 318 28.40 -9.43 -13.15
C GLU A 318 29.21 -8.82 -12.01
N GLU A 319 29.21 -7.50 -11.84
CA GLU A 319 29.84 -6.84 -10.70
C GLU A 319 29.07 -7.15 -9.42
N ILE A 320 27.73 -7.16 -9.47
CA ILE A 320 26.88 -7.59 -8.35
C ILE A 320 27.19 -9.06 -7.99
N GLU A 321 27.28 -9.95 -8.98
CA GLU A 321 27.54 -11.38 -8.75
C GLU A 321 28.99 -11.66 -8.30
N ARG A 322 29.98 -10.89 -8.79
CA ARG A 322 31.35 -10.89 -8.27
C ARG A 322 31.39 -10.49 -6.81
N ILE A 323 30.60 -9.50 -6.40
CA ILE A 323 30.56 -9.05 -5.00
C ILE A 323 29.87 -10.09 -4.11
N LYS A 324 28.82 -10.76 -4.60
CA LYS A 324 28.20 -11.90 -3.90
C LYS A 324 29.16 -13.07 -3.73
N SER A 325 29.92 -13.44 -4.77
CA SER A 325 30.86 -14.56 -4.71
C SER A 325 32.09 -14.32 -3.83
N ILE A 326 32.45 -13.06 -3.56
CA ILE A 326 33.52 -12.69 -2.62
C ILE A 326 33.05 -12.74 -1.15
N GLY A 327 31.74 -12.83 -0.90
CA GLY A 327 31.12 -12.94 0.43
C GLY A 327 31.39 -14.24 1.20
N VAL A 328 32.49 -14.95 0.92
CA VAL A 328 32.96 -16.06 1.75
C VAL A 328 33.64 -15.48 3.00
N VAL A 329 32.93 -15.50 4.12
CA VAL A 329 33.57 -15.43 5.44
C VAL A 329 34.28 -16.76 5.63
N LEU A 330 35.62 -16.74 5.55
CA LEU A 330 36.44 -17.82 6.08
C LEU A 330 36.51 -17.59 7.60
N ASP A 331 35.74 -18.37 8.35
CA ASP A 331 35.97 -18.53 9.79
C ASP A 331 37.31 -19.25 9.99
N GLU A 332 38.20 -18.68 10.80
CA GLU A 332 39.26 -19.42 11.51
C GLU A 332 38.83 -19.73 12.93
#